data_AF-A0A519VJ39-F1
#
_entry.id   AF-A0A519VJ39-F1
#
_cell.length_a   1.000
_cell.length_b   1.000
_cell.length_c   1.000
_cell.angle_alpha   90.00
_cell.angle_beta   90.00
_cell.angle_gamma   90.00
#
_symmetry.space_group_name_H-M   'P 1'
#
loop_
_entity.id
_entity.type
_entity.pdbx_description
1 polymer ?
#
loop_
_entity_poly.entity_id
_entity_poly.type
_entity_poly.pdbx_seq_one_letter_code
_entity_poly.pdbx_strand_id
1 'polypeptide(L)'
;MPQGRAGATVTFTAPTNGTAYTVIYGAPNFNPATGGTTINATTSSVTLSGLTANTTYQVYVRATCGSSGTSTLVGPISFTTACKVYT
;
A
#
# COMPACT_ATOMS: atom_id res chain seq x y z
N MET A 1 -14.55 4.09 -23.76
CA MET A 1 -13.09 3.86 -23.62
C MET A 1 -12.87 3.06 -22.34
N PRO A 2 -12.54 1.76 -22.38
CA PRO A 2 -12.51 0.96 -21.18
C PRO A 2 -11.26 1.33 -20.38
N GLN A 3 -11.46 1.98 -19.23
CA GLN A 3 -10.37 2.34 -18.33
C GLN A 3 -9.88 1.06 -17.65
N GLY A 4 -8.87 0.45 -18.28
CA GLY A 4 -8.16 -0.70 -17.76
C GLY A 4 -7.57 -0.35 -16.39
N ARG A 5 -7.98 -1.11 -15.38
CA ARG A 5 -7.54 -0.97 -13.99
C ARG A 5 -6.02 -0.92 -13.93
N ALA A 6 -5.45 0.10 -13.27
CA ALA A 6 -4.02 0.19 -13.05
C ALA A 6 -3.62 -0.68 -11.86
N GLY A 7 -2.40 -1.21 -11.90
CA GLY A 7 -1.76 -1.87 -10.77
C GLY A 7 -0.55 -1.05 -10.35
N ALA A 8 -0.31 -0.94 -9.05
CA ALA A 8 0.88 -0.31 -8.50
C ALA A 8 1.61 -1.32 -7.62
N THR A 9 2.92 -1.43 -7.80
CA THR A 9 3.76 -2.23 -6.91
C THR A 9 4.38 -1.29 -5.89
N VAL A 10 4.04 -1.48 -4.62
CA VAL A 10 4.62 -0.75 -3.51
C VAL A 10 5.70 -1.62 -2.89
N THR A 11 6.93 -1.13 -2.94
CA THR A 11 8.08 -1.78 -2.29
C THR A 11 8.48 -0.92 -1.09
N PHE A 12 8.59 -1.54 0.07
CA PHE A 12 9.01 -0.89 1.30
C PHE A 12 10.12 -1.70 1.95
N THR A 13 11.02 -1.04 2.67
CA THR A 13 12.11 -1.74 3.35
C THR A 13 11.58 -2.41 4.62
N ALA A 14 11.54 -3.75 4.59
CA ALA A 14 11.25 -4.58 5.75
C ALA A 14 12.29 -4.36 6.87
N PRO A 15 11.92 -3.92 8.08
CA PRO A 15 12.77 -4.06 9.25
C PRO A 15 13.11 -5.54 9.48
N THR A 16 14.34 -5.82 9.90
CA THR A 16 14.89 -7.18 10.12
C THR A 16 14.04 -8.05 11.06
N ASN A 17 13.16 -7.45 11.86
CA ASN A 17 12.30 -8.10 12.85
C ASN A 17 10.80 -8.15 12.43
N GLY A 18 10.42 -7.65 11.25
CA GLY A 18 9.03 -7.70 10.80
C GLY A 18 8.67 -9.06 10.20
N THR A 19 7.82 -9.83 10.87
CA THR A 19 7.27 -11.11 10.35
C THR A 19 6.08 -10.90 9.43
N ALA A 20 5.34 -9.81 9.60
CA ALA A 20 4.25 -9.41 8.74
C ALA A 20 4.22 -7.89 8.56
N TYR A 21 3.62 -7.44 7.47
CA TYR A 21 3.45 -6.04 7.11
C TYR A 21 1.98 -5.81 6.78
N THR A 22 1.43 -4.74 7.30
CA THR A 22 0.08 -4.29 6.96
C THR A 22 0.23 -3.01 6.16
N VAL A 23 -0.13 -3.07 4.89
CA VAL A 23 -0.18 -1.95 3.96
C VAL A 23 -1.62 -1.47 3.88
N ILE A 24 -1.86 -0.19 4.09
CA ILE A 24 -3.18 0.43 4.07
C ILE A 24 -3.14 1.52 3.01
N TYR A 25 -3.99 1.42 1.99
CA TYR A 25 -4.01 2.37 0.88
C TYR A 25 -5.39 2.93 0.61
N GLY A 26 -5.45 4.18 0.17
CA GLY A 26 -6.72 4.87 -0.03
C GLY A 26 -6.56 6.23 -0.70
N ALA A 27 -7.69 6.93 -0.83
CA ALA A 27 -7.75 8.29 -1.37
C ALA A 27 -6.82 9.25 -0.61
N PRO A 28 -6.35 10.35 -1.21
CA PRO A 28 -5.49 11.27 -0.50
C PRO A 28 -6.24 11.85 0.72
N ASN A 29 -5.56 11.92 1.86
CA ASN A 29 -6.07 12.34 3.17
C ASN A 29 -7.12 11.40 3.78
N PHE A 30 -7.18 10.15 3.35
CA PHE A 30 -7.98 9.16 4.06
C PHE A 30 -7.35 8.80 5.41
N ASN A 31 -8.21 8.40 6.36
CA ASN A 31 -7.76 7.92 7.66
C ASN A 31 -7.41 6.42 7.58
N PRO A 32 -6.14 6.02 7.76
CA PRO A 32 -5.74 4.61 7.71
C PRO A 32 -6.30 3.76 8.85
N ALA A 33 -6.86 4.37 9.91
CA ALA A 33 -7.48 3.65 11.01
C ALA A 33 -8.95 3.30 10.77
N THR A 34 -9.66 4.09 9.95
CA THR A 34 -11.11 3.95 9.75
C THR A 34 -11.53 3.78 8.30
N GLY A 35 -10.60 3.91 7.36
CA GLY A 35 -10.87 3.79 5.92
C GLY A 35 -9.70 3.19 5.16
N GLY A 36 -9.89 3.07 3.84
CA GLY A 36 -8.91 2.49 2.92
C GLY A 36 -8.94 0.96 2.88
N THR A 37 -8.15 0.42 1.95
CA THR A 37 -7.99 -1.02 1.76
C THR A 37 -6.74 -1.47 2.50
N THR A 38 -6.92 -2.45 3.38
CA THR A 38 -5.83 -3.06 4.14
C THR A 38 -5.38 -4.34 3.45
N ILE A 39 -4.10 -4.45 3.16
CA ILE A 39 -3.45 -5.65 2.64
C ILE A 39 -2.40 -6.07 3.65
N ASN A 40 -2.49 -7.32 4.10
CA ASN A 40 -1.44 -7.94 4.87
C ASN A 40 -0.50 -8.68 3.92
N ALA A 41 0.78 -8.36 4.00
CA ALA A 41 1.84 -8.98 3.24
C ALA A 41 2.92 -9.46 4.19
N THR A 42 3.52 -10.61 3.90
CA THR A 42 4.68 -11.12 4.63
C THR A 42 5.99 -10.77 3.95
N THR A 43 5.92 -10.12 2.78
CA THR A 43 7.06 -9.71 1.97
C THR A 43 7.17 -8.19 1.90
N SER A 44 8.37 -7.71 1.59
CA SER A 44 8.72 -6.29 1.40
C SER A 44 8.08 -5.64 0.15
N SER A 45 7.32 -6.42 -0.63
CA SER A 45 6.74 -6.00 -1.90
C SER A 45 5.25 -6.36 -1.94
N VAL A 46 4.41 -5.35 -2.14
CA VAL A 46 2.96 -5.51 -2.22
C VAL A 46 2.46 -5.00 -3.57
N THR A 47 1.79 -5.88 -4.30
CA THR A 47 1.10 -5.54 -5.54
C THR A 47 -0.33 -5.11 -5.24
N LEU A 48 -0.58 -3.82 -5.42
CA LEU A 48 -1.92 -3.23 -5.37
C LEU A 48 -2.56 -3.42 -6.74
N SER A 49 -3.64 -4.20 -6.82
CA SER A 49 -4.43 -4.41 -8.03
C SER A 49 -5.81 -3.78 -7.88
N GLY A 50 -6.41 -3.38 -9.01
CA GLY A 50 -7.74 -2.77 -9.03
C GLY A 50 -7.77 -1.28 -8.68
N LEU A 51 -6.62 -0.60 -8.73
CA LEU A 51 -6.53 0.84 -8.54
C LEU A 51 -7.02 1.58 -9.80
N THR A 52 -7.57 2.77 -9.58
CA THR A 52 -7.95 3.65 -10.68
C THR A 52 -6.67 4.25 -11.29
N ALA A 53 -6.55 4.20 -12.61
CA ALA A 53 -5.43 4.81 -13.32
C ALA A 53 -5.45 6.34 -13.13
N ASN A 54 -4.27 6.98 -13.17
CA ASN A 54 -4.11 8.43 -13.07
C ASN A 54 -4.71 9.05 -11.79
N THR A 55 -4.82 8.26 -10.72
CA THR A 55 -5.37 8.72 -9.44
C THR A 55 -4.25 8.77 -8.40
N THR A 56 -4.24 9.82 -7.59
CA THR A 56 -3.31 9.91 -6.46
C THR A 56 -3.85 9.10 -5.31
N TYR A 57 -3.04 8.22 -4.75
CA TYR A 57 -3.36 7.42 -3.57
C TYR A 57 -2.33 7.70 -2.47
N GLN A 58 -2.75 7.54 -1.23
CA GLN A 58 -1.85 7.51 -0.08
C GLN A 58 -1.72 6.07 0.40
N VAL A 59 -0.50 5.67 0.70
CA VAL A 59 -0.14 4.39 1.30
C VAL A 59 0.46 4.63 2.68
N TYR A 60 0.06 3.76 3.60
CA TYR A 60 0.65 3.61 4.91
C TYR A 60 1.13 2.17 5.04
N VAL A 61 2.30 1.98 5.63
CA VAL A 61 2.85 0.65 5.88
C VAL A 61 3.17 0.56 7.36
N ARG A 62 2.72 -0.49 8.03
CA ARG A 62 3.19 -0.82 9.38
C ARG A 62 3.75 -2.23 9.40
N ALA A 63 4.83 -2.42 10.15
CA ALA A 63 5.35 -3.76 10.43
C ALA A 63 4.66 -4.31 11.68
N THR A 64 4.30 -5.59 11.65
CA THR A 64 3.82 -6.35 12.79
C THR A 64 4.90 -7.34 13.17
N CYS A 65 5.49 -7.15 14.35
CA CYS A 65 6.59 -7.97 14.88
C CYS A 65 6.03 -9.12 15.75
N GLY A 66 4.98 -9.81 15.27
CA GLY A 66 4.30 -10.88 16.02
C GLY A 66 4.01 -10.51 17.48
N SER A 67 4.52 -11.29 18.42
CA SER A 67 4.36 -11.09 19.87
C SER A 67 5.10 -9.88 20.45
N SER A 68 6.01 -9.25 19.71
CA SER A 68 6.73 -8.04 20.15
C SER A 68 5.97 -6.73 19.85
N GLY A 69 4.78 -6.83 19.26
CA GLY A 69 3.89 -5.69 18.99
C GLY A 69 3.95 -5.18 17.55
N THR A 70 3.09 -4.22 17.25
CA THR A 70 3.05 -3.51 15.97
C THR A 70 3.96 -2.28 16.02
N SER A 71 4.74 -2.07 14.97
CA SER A 71 5.56 -0.89 14.76
C SER A 71 4.71 0.32 14.34
N THR A 72 5.30 1.51 14.40
CA THR A 72 4.65 2.75 13.95
C THR A 72 4.28 2.67 12.47
N LEU A 73 3.15 3.29 12.11
CA LEU A 73 2.75 3.46 10.72
C LEU A 73 3.75 4.38 10.01
N VAL A 74 4.44 3.85 9.02
CA VAL A 74 5.28 4.60 8.08
C VAL A 74 4.40 5.15 6.97
N GLY A 75 4.29 6.47 6.89
CA GLY A 75 3.50 7.17 5.88
C GLY A 75 3.21 8.63 6.26
N PRO A 76 2.42 9.36 5.45
CA PRO A 76 1.83 8.93 4.18
C PRO A 76 2.83 8.95 3.02
N ILE A 77 2.93 7.83 2.30
CA ILE A 77 3.59 7.81 0.99
C ILE A 77 2.51 8.08 -0.05
N SER A 78 2.52 9.26 -0.64
CA SER A 78 1.65 9.60 -1.76
C SER A 78 2.26 9.09 -3.06
N PHE A 79 1.49 8.33 -3.82
CA PHE A 79 1.89 7.84 -5.14
C PHE A 79 0.74 8.04 -6.13
N THR A 80 1.08 8.35 -7.36
CA THR A 80 0.10 8.45 -8.44
C THR A 80 0.18 7.16 -9.26
N THR A 81 -0.95 6.48 -9.45
CA THR A 81 -0.98 5.29 -10.31
C THR A 81 -0.71 5.69 -11.75
N ALA A 82 0.37 5.20 -12.33
CA ALA A 82 0.61 5.32 -13.75
C ALA A 82 -0.50 4.60 -14.54
N CYS A 83 -0.92 5.16 -15.67
CA CYS A 83 -1.71 4.38 -16.63
C CYS A 83 -0.89 3.15 -17.00
N LYS A 84 -1.46 1.95 -16.85
CA LYS A 84 -0.80 0.74 -17.34
C LYS A 84 -0.79 0.83 -18.86
N VAL A 85 0.34 1.26 -19.43
CA VAL A 85 0.56 1.23 -20.87
C VAL A 85 0.59 -0.24 -21.27
N TYR A 86 -0.48 -0.69 -21.92
CA TYR A 86 -0.49 -1.97 -22.61
C TYR A 86 0.08 -1.68 -24.01
N THR A 87 1.35 -2.00 -24.23
CA THR A 87 1.92 -2.17 -25.57
C THR A 87 1.47 -3.48 -26.16
#